data_AF-A0A2P4Z938-F1
#
_entry.id   AF-A0A2P4Z938-F1
#
_cell.length_a   1.000
_cell.length_b   1.000
_cell.length_c   1.000
_cell.angle_alpha   90.00
_cell.angle_beta   90.00
_cell.angle_gamma   90.00
#
_symmetry.space_group_name_H-M   'P 1'
#
loop_
_entity.id
_entity.type
_entity.pdbx_description
1 polymer ?
#
loop_
_entity_poly.entity_id
_entity_poly.type
_entity_poly.pdbx_seq_one_letter_code
_entity_poly.pdbx_strand_id
1 'polypeptide(L)'
;MSDKLGTQISIKDSNSTGNKGLYIALTQPNARGEPRVVALTCRHDVLSPETEGLQEYRHQQSQPSKEVIQIPQPTYEKTLERLPVVVTDYRRTATRSADLNRPDRAASYNERADKLESLGQYMERYKTPTSRVFGHLLYSPELACASDNTNGAQWLRNWALIELLPNRHQAQLSALKNKVFAGSLLSVLNTWRNAKVSSSATWPALLVKRDAIWLEKTVVPMEELFTPPDDADDPDEKALFVIKYDKLDGLTFGLGNTLKSIVRYTGIGGREFISEEWCITSATRANEHQMAFSSEGDSGLCILDAERRVAGILTAGCGINGINNVTYAQPVERLLADIRAHGYDVELV
;
A
#
# COMPACT_ATOMS: atom_id res chain seq x y z
N MET A 1 7.51 14.02 -5.21
CA MET A 1 6.53 13.37 -4.31
C MET A 1 5.38 12.86 -5.16
N SER A 2 4.78 11.72 -4.81
CA SER A 2 3.76 11.06 -5.64
C SER A 2 2.44 11.02 -4.89
N ASP A 3 1.35 11.45 -5.54
CA ASP A 3 -0.01 11.39 -5.01
C ASP A 3 -0.64 10.01 -5.15
N LYS A 4 0.13 9.00 -5.56
CA LYS A 4 -0.36 7.62 -5.61
C LYS A 4 -0.14 6.89 -4.29
N LEU A 5 -1.06 6.02 -3.97
CA LEU A 5 -0.97 5.06 -2.85
C LEU A 5 0.11 4.01 -3.15
N GLY A 6 0.51 3.27 -2.12
CA GLY A 6 1.58 2.26 -2.22
C GLY A 6 2.97 2.85 -2.45
N THR A 7 3.14 4.14 -2.19
CA THR A 7 4.48 4.74 -2.11
C THR A 7 5.04 4.49 -0.72
N GLN A 8 6.27 3.98 -0.65
CA GLN A 8 6.96 3.77 0.63
C GLN A 8 7.12 5.07 1.42
N ILE A 9 7.02 4.94 2.74
CA ILE A 9 7.14 6.02 3.72
C ILE A 9 7.98 5.58 4.90
N SER A 10 8.51 6.55 5.64
CA SER A 10 9.23 6.33 6.88
C SER A 10 9.21 7.60 7.74
N ILE A 11 9.43 7.45 9.04
CA ILE A 11 9.84 8.60 9.87
C ILE A 11 11.23 9.05 9.40
N LYS A 12 11.42 10.36 9.23
CA LYS A 12 12.60 10.95 8.59
C LYS A 12 13.96 10.39 9.04
N ASP A 13 14.08 10.11 10.34
CA ASP A 13 15.32 9.65 10.97
C ASP A 13 15.24 8.20 11.47
N SER A 14 14.27 7.43 10.96
CA SER A 14 14.05 6.01 11.26
C SER A 14 14.52 5.12 10.11
N ASN A 15 14.82 3.86 10.45
CA ASN A 15 15.05 2.79 9.47
C ASN A 15 13.78 1.98 9.17
N SER A 16 12.67 2.25 9.88
CA SER A 16 11.38 1.60 9.60
C SER A 16 10.88 1.96 8.21
N THR A 17 10.24 1.03 7.52
CA THR A 17 9.66 1.26 6.21
C THR A 17 8.25 0.69 6.20
N GLY A 18 7.31 1.48 5.74
CA GLY A 18 5.97 1.01 5.41
C GLY A 18 5.44 1.71 4.18
N ASN A 19 4.14 1.62 3.95
CA ASN A 19 3.52 2.17 2.76
C ASN A 19 2.37 3.10 3.09
N LYS A 20 2.26 4.17 2.29
CA LYS A 20 1.11 5.04 2.32
C LYS A 20 -0.11 4.31 1.77
N GLY A 21 -1.00 3.89 2.67
CA GLY A 21 -2.15 3.04 2.36
C GLY A 21 -3.30 3.78 1.73
N LEU A 22 -3.87 4.77 2.42
CA LEU A 22 -5.10 5.43 1.98
C LEU A 22 -5.10 6.91 2.34
N TYR A 23 -5.67 7.76 1.49
CA TYR A 23 -5.98 9.13 1.84
C TYR A 23 -7.41 9.24 2.39
N ILE A 24 -7.54 10.00 3.47
CA ILE A 24 -8.80 10.20 4.19
C ILE A 24 -8.94 11.69 4.48
N ALA A 25 -10.12 12.25 4.24
CA ALA A 25 -10.46 13.60 4.67
C ALA A 25 -10.95 13.56 6.12
N LEU A 26 -10.47 14.48 6.95
CA LEU A 26 -11.08 14.77 8.24
C LEU A 26 -12.16 15.85 8.02
N THR A 27 -13.36 15.64 8.54
CA THR A 27 -14.45 16.62 8.40
C THR A 27 -14.19 17.89 9.21
N GLN A 28 -13.39 17.78 10.28
CA GLN A 28 -12.94 18.92 11.06
C GLN A 28 -11.78 19.64 10.35
N PRO A 29 -11.93 20.95 10.03
CA PRO A 29 -10.85 21.71 9.42
C PRO A 29 -9.66 21.90 10.38
N ASN A 30 -8.50 22.28 9.85
CA ASN A 30 -7.35 22.57 10.71
C ASN A 30 -7.56 23.89 11.47
N ALA A 31 -6.62 24.23 12.36
CA ALA A 31 -6.64 25.50 13.09
C ALA A 31 -6.69 26.76 12.19
N ARG A 32 -6.42 26.61 10.89
CA ARG A 32 -6.48 27.66 9.86
C ARG A 32 -7.75 27.63 9.00
N GLY A 33 -8.70 26.73 9.28
CA GLY A 33 -9.94 26.59 8.52
C GLY A 33 -9.79 25.83 7.18
N GLU A 34 -8.63 25.23 6.92
CA GLU A 34 -8.37 24.51 5.66
C GLU A 34 -8.80 23.03 5.76
N PRO A 35 -9.16 22.40 4.62
CA PRO A 35 -9.43 20.97 4.56
C PRO A 35 -8.24 20.16 5.07
N ARG A 36 -8.50 19.23 5.98
CA ARG A 36 -7.48 18.31 6.50
C ARG A 36 -7.57 16.99 5.77
N VAL A 37 -6.49 16.62 5.12
CA VAL A 37 -6.32 15.29 4.54
C VAL A 37 -5.20 14.59 5.31
N VAL A 38 -5.44 13.34 5.67
CA VAL A 38 -4.47 12.46 6.32
C VAL A 38 -4.19 11.26 5.43
N ALA A 39 -2.99 10.69 5.58
CA ALA A 39 -2.69 9.35 5.09
C ALA A 39 -2.82 8.33 6.23
N LEU A 40 -3.50 7.21 5.94
CA LEU A 40 -3.58 6.01 6.77
C LEU A 40 -2.44 5.05 6.40
N THR A 41 -1.78 4.50 7.42
CA THR A 41 -0.74 3.47 7.33
C THR A 41 -0.80 2.56 8.56
N CYS A 42 0.00 1.51 8.63
CA CYS A 42 0.12 0.73 9.86
C CYS A 42 0.94 1.48 10.93
N ARG A 43 0.59 1.29 12.21
CA ARG A 43 1.31 1.93 13.33
C ARG A 43 2.78 1.52 13.35
N HIS A 44 3.05 0.22 13.24
CA HIS A 44 4.41 -0.31 13.34
C HIS A 44 5.37 0.22 12.27
N ASP A 45 4.85 0.74 11.15
CA ASP A 45 5.66 1.36 10.09
C ASP A 45 6.28 2.70 10.52
N VAL A 46 5.58 3.43 11.39
CA VAL A 46 5.91 4.81 11.80
C VAL A 46 6.20 4.96 13.29
N LEU A 47 5.86 3.96 14.10
CA LEU A 47 6.14 3.87 15.54
C LEU A 47 6.56 2.44 15.86
N SER A 48 7.87 2.20 15.94
CA SER A 48 8.41 0.89 16.31
C SER A 48 7.99 0.54 17.73
N PRO A 49 7.35 -0.62 17.95
CA PRO A 49 7.02 -1.12 19.29
C PRO A 49 8.22 -1.22 20.22
N GLU A 50 9.41 -1.46 19.68
CA GLU A 50 10.66 -1.68 20.40
C GLU A 50 11.28 -0.36 20.89
N THR A 51 11.24 0.69 20.06
CA THR A 51 11.90 1.97 20.37
C THR A 51 10.95 3.04 20.88
N GLU A 52 9.72 3.08 20.37
CA GLU A 52 8.69 4.08 20.71
C GLU A 52 7.67 3.53 21.72
N GLY A 53 7.69 2.23 21.99
CA GLY A 53 6.75 1.57 22.87
C GLY A 53 5.37 1.35 22.25
N LEU A 54 4.42 1.00 23.12
CA LEU A 54 3.07 0.57 22.73
C LEU A 54 2.02 1.64 22.93
N GLN A 55 2.34 2.73 23.63
CA GLN A 55 1.39 3.75 24.07
C GLN A 55 0.76 4.50 22.89
N GLU A 56 -0.39 5.15 23.16
CA GLU A 56 -1.00 6.12 22.26
C GLU A 56 0.01 7.23 21.92
N TYR A 57 0.08 7.58 20.65
CA TYR A 57 0.72 8.80 20.18
C TYR A 57 -0.34 9.81 19.75
N ARG A 58 -0.24 11.02 20.29
CA ARG A 58 -1.04 12.17 19.84
C ARG A 58 -0.14 13.38 19.73
N HIS A 59 -0.09 13.98 18.56
CA HIS A 59 0.70 15.18 18.34
C HIS A 59 0.20 16.32 19.25
N GLN A 60 1.09 16.84 20.09
CA GLN A 60 0.84 18.01 20.93
C GLN A 60 1.56 19.22 20.32
N GLN A 61 0.89 20.37 20.23
CA GLN A 61 1.50 21.59 19.65
C GLN A 61 2.77 22.06 20.39
N SER A 62 2.95 21.64 21.64
CA SER A 62 4.11 21.93 22.48
C SER A 62 5.34 21.07 22.16
N GLN A 63 5.19 19.99 21.38
CA GLN A 63 6.28 19.06 21.06
C GLN A 63 6.64 19.13 19.58
N PRO A 64 7.92 18.86 19.22
CA PRO A 64 8.31 18.69 17.83
C PRO A 64 7.48 17.59 17.15
N SER A 65 6.98 17.89 15.96
CA SER A 65 6.22 16.94 15.17
C SER A 65 7.13 15.85 14.62
N LYS A 66 6.67 14.59 14.60
CA LYS A 66 7.41 13.50 13.95
C LYS A 66 7.21 13.60 12.43
N GLU A 67 8.23 14.07 11.73
CA GLU A 67 8.22 14.25 10.26
C GLU A 67 8.21 12.90 9.53
N VAL A 68 7.31 12.76 8.57
CA VAL A 68 7.21 11.57 7.71
C VAL A 68 7.66 11.91 6.29
N ILE A 69 8.56 11.10 5.75
CA ILE A 69 9.15 11.27 4.42
C ILE A 69 8.58 10.26 3.42
N GLN A 70 8.49 10.67 2.14
CA GLN A 70 8.22 9.74 1.04
C GLN A 70 9.51 9.23 0.41
N ILE A 71 9.52 7.90 0.28
CA ILE A 71 10.68 7.05 0.05
C ILE A 71 11.66 7.14 1.24
N PRO A 72 11.98 6.05 1.95
CA PRO A 72 13.00 6.07 2.99
C PRO A 72 14.39 6.49 2.45
N GLN A 73 15.26 7.08 3.29
CA GLN A 73 16.59 7.53 2.86
C GLN A 73 17.44 6.40 2.24
N PRO A 74 17.56 5.20 2.85
CA PRO A 74 18.38 4.13 2.26
C PRO A 74 17.85 3.69 0.89
N THR A 75 16.53 3.58 0.73
CA THR A 75 15.90 3.23 -0.55
C THR A 75 16.14 4.30 -1.61
N TYR A 76 16.13 5.57 -1.20
CA TYR A 76 16.34 6.71 -2.10
C TYR A 76 17.75 6.73 -2.66
N GLU A 77 18.76 6.63 -1.80
CA GLU A 77 20.17 6.61 -2.17
C GLU A 77 20.49 5.42 -3.07
N LYS A 78 20.05 4.22 -2.68
CA LYS A 78 20.20 3.01 -3.50
C LYS A 78 19.55 3.16 -4.87
N THR A 79 18.41 3.85 -4.96
CA THR A 79 17.75 4.12 -6.25
C THR A 79 18.60 5.08 -7.09
N LEU A 80 19.08 6.19 -6.51
CA LEU A 80 19.94 7.15 -7.19
C LEU A 80 21.23 6.51 -7.72
N GLU A 81 21.90 5.68 -6.92
CA GLU A 81 23.12 4.97 -7.31
C GLU A 81 22.89 3.97 -8.45
N ARG A 82 21.71 3.33 -8.48
CA ARG A 82 21.37 2.32 -9.50
C ARG A 82 21.00 2.94 -10.84
N LEU A 83 20.46 4.15 -10.87
CA LEU A 83 19.94 4.77 -12.10
C LEU A 83 20.99 4.86 -13.23
N PRO A 84 22.22 5.37 -13.01
CA PRO A 84 23.25 5.44 -14.05
C PRO A 84 23.62 4.07 -14.65
N VAL A 85 23.62 3.01 -13.83
CA VAL A 85 23.88 1.64 -14.29
C VAL A 85 22.79 1.19 -15.26
N VAL A 86 21.52 1.41 -14.91
CA VAL A 86 20.38 1.03 -15.76
C VAL A 86 20.33 1.87 -17.05
N VAL A 87 20.67 3.16 -16.97
CA VAL A 87 20.82 4.03 -18.16
C VAL A 87 21.88 3.46 -19.11
N THR A 88 23.05 3.10 -18.58
CA THR A 88 24.15 2.51 -19.37
C THR A 88 23.72 1.21 -20.05
N ASP A 89 23.00 0.33 -19.34
CA ASP A 89 22.51 -0.93 -19.89
C ASP A 89 21.48 -0.71 -21.01
N TYR A 90 20.58 0.27 -20.86
CA TYR A 90 19.65 0.62 -21.93
C TYR A 90 20.36 1.19 -23.16
N ARG A 91 21.34 2.08 -22.99
CA ARG A 91 22.14 2.60 -24.11
C ARG A 91 22.88 1.49 -24.84
N ARG A 92 23.53 0.57 -24.10
CA ARG A 92 24.20 -0.60 -24.69
C ARG A 92 23.23 -1.48 -25.48
N THR A 93 22.03 -1.70 -24.94
CA THR A 93 20.99 -2.49 -25.61
C THR A 93 20.44 -1.76 -26.84
N ALA A 94 20.37 -0.43 -26.82
CA ALA A 94 20.01 0.38 -27.98
C ALA A 94 21.04 0.22 -29.10
N THR A 95 22.34 0.33 -28.80
CA THR A 95 23.42 0.11 -29.79
C THR A 95 23.33 -1.28 -30.41
N ARG A 96 23.24 -2.34 -29.60
CA ARG A 96 23.08 -3.72 -30.10
C ARG A 96 21.84 -3.90 -30.99
N SER A 97 20.75 -3.21 -30.67
CA SER A 97 19.52 -3.27 -31.48
C SER A 97 19.70 -2.56 -32.82
N ALA A 98 20.44 -1.45 -32.84
CA ALA A 98 20.78 -0.73 -34.06
C ALA A 98 21.69 -1.58 -34.97
N ASP A 99 22.71 -2.24 -34.41
CA ASP A 99 23.62 -3.13 -35.14
C ASP A 99 22.88 -4.32 -35.79
N LEU A 100 21.77 -4.76 -35.18
CA LEU A 100 20.89 -5.81 -35.70
C LEU A 100 19.82 -5.28 -36.68
N ASN A 101 19.96 -4.05 -37.19
CA ASN A 101 18.98 -3.38 -38.06
C ASN A 101 17.56 -3.34 -37.45
N ARG A 102 17.44 -3.10 -36.14
CA ARG A 102 16.16 -2.89 -35.44
C ARG A 102 16.05 -1.46 -34.88
N PRO A 103 15.92 -0.43 -35.75
CA PRO A 103 15.98 0.98 -35.35
C PRO A 103 14.86 1.38 -34.38
N ASP A 104 13.64 0.88 -34.56
CA ASP A 104 12.52 1.21 -33.65
C ASP A 104 12.78 0.72 -32.21
N ARG A 105 13.40 -0.46 -32.09
CA ARG A 105 13.78 -1.02 -30.80
C ARG A 105 14.92 -0.25 -30.17
N ALA A 106 15.90 0.18 -30.97
CA ALA A 106 16.98 1.04 -30.51
C ALA A 106 16.46 2.40 -30.00
N ALA A 107 15.56 3.04 -30.74
CA ALA A 107 14.90 4.28 -30.36
C ALA A 107 14.14 4.13 -29.03
N SER A 108 13.37 3.04 -28.86
CA SER A 108 12.64 2.78 -27.61
C SER A 108 13.57 2.63 -26.39
N TYR A 109 14.72 1.98 -26.53
CA TYR A 109 15.69 1.86 -25.44
C TYR A 109 16.38 3.20 -25.13
N ASN A 110 16.70 4.01 -26.14
CA ASN A 110 17.24 5.34 -25.93
C ASN A 110 16.23 6.25 -25.20
N GLU A 111 14.97 6.24 -25.59
CA GLU A 111 13.92 7.01 -24.92
C GLU A 111 13.79 6.63 -23.44
N ARG A 112 13.89 5.33 -23.12
CA ARG A 112 13.88 4.85 -21.71
C ARG A 112 15.11 5.35 -20.95
N ALA A 113 16.28 5.34 -21.58
CA ALA A 113 17.50 5.88 -20.98
C ALA A 113 17.38 7.39 -20.71
N ASP A 114 16.88 8.17 -21.67
CA ASP A 114 16.65 9.62 -21.53
C ASP A 114 15.69 9.93 -20.36
N LYS A 115 14.61 9.15 -20.25
CA LYS A 115 13.63 9.27 -19.16
C LYS A 115 14.24 8.97 -17.79
N LEU A 116 15.08 7.93 -17.68
CA LEU A 116 15.73 7.56 -16.42
C LEU A 116 16.83 8.55 -16.02
N GLU A 117 17.56 9.10 -16.98
CA GLU A 117 18.55 10.14 -16.73
C GLU A 117 17.87 11.42 -16.22
N SER A 118 16.78 11.84 -16.86
CA SER A 118 15.95 12.96 -16.42
C SER A 118 15.38 12.73 -15.01
N LEU A 119 14.95 11.49 -14.71
CA LEU A 119 14.50 11.11 -13.38
C LEU A 119 15.63 11.22 -12.35
N GLY A 120 16.84 10.76 -12.66
CA GLY A 120 18.00 10.86 -11.79
C GLY A 120 18.34 12.32 -11.44
N GLN A 121 18.39 13.19 -12.45
CA GLN A 121 18.62 14.63 -12.25
C GLN A 121 17.53 15.29 -11.41
N TYR A 122 16.28 14.88 -11.60
CA TYR A 122 15.16 15.35 -10.78
C TYR A 122 15.30 14.85 -9.33
N MET A 123 15.66 13.59 -9.14
CA MET A 123 15.83 12.98 -7.83
C MET A 123 17.00 13.61 -7.04
N GLU A 124 18.08 14.06 -7.68
CA GLU A 124 19.17 14.74 -6.96
C GLU A 124 18.69 15.98 -6.18
N ARG A 125 17.68 16.69 -6.70
CA ARG A 125 17.09 17.87 -6.01
C ARG A 125 16.41 17.52 -4.69
N TYR A 126 16.05 16.25 -4.51
CA TYR A 126 15.34 15.75 -3.34
C TYR A 126 16.18 14.77 -2.50
N LYS A 127 17.51 14.79 -2.66
CA LYS A 127 18.41 13.87 -1.96
C LYS A 127 18.34 13.95 -0.44
N THR A 128 18.09 15.14 0.11
CA THR A 128 17.98 15.34 1.55
C THR A 128 16.62 14.87 2.07
N PRO A 129 16.54 14.16 3.21
CA PRO A 129 15.26 13.72 3.78
C PRO A 129 14.25 14.85 3.97
N THR A 130 14.71 16.01 4.46
CA THR A 130 13.87 17.21 4.71
C THR A 130 13.14 17.69 3.45
N SER A 131 13.73 17.52 2.27
CA SER A 131 13.09 17.90 1.00
C SER A 131 11.93 16.97 0.61
N ARG A 132 11.81 15.81 1.25
CA ARG A 132 10.85 14.74 0.97
C ARG A 132 9.82 14.54 2.09
N VAL A 133 9.85 15.40 3.10
CA VAL A 133 8.81 15.45 4.15
C VAL A 133 7.49 15.86 3.50
N PHE A 134 6.51 14.97 3.58
CA PHE A 134 5.19 15.15 2.99
C PHE A 134 4.09 15.34 4.03
N GLY A 135 4.37 15.01 5.28
CA GLY A 135 3.40 15.06 6.36
C GLY A 135 4.05 14.86 7.70
N HIS A 136 3.23 14.90 8.74
CA HIS A 136 3.65 14.63 10.10
C HIS A 136 2.72 13.63 10.76
N LEU A 137 3.26 12.80 11.65
CA LEU A 137 2.44 11.89 12.42
C LEU A 137 1.47 12.70 13.29
N LEU A 138 0.17 12.51 13.06
CA LEU A 138 -0.90 13.18 13.79
C LEU A 138 -1.31 12.36 15.01
N TYR A 139 -1.57 11.07 14.77
CA TYR A 139 -2.18 10.21 15.76
C TYR A 139 -1.92 8.73 15.48
N SER A 140 -1.78 7.95 16.54
CA SER A 140 -1.85 6.50 16.52
C SER A 140 -2.39 6.05 17.88
N PRO A 141 -3.38 5.13 17.94
CA PRO A 141 -3.83 4.57 19.21
C PRO A 141 -2.72 3.73 19.86
N GLU A 142 -2.97 3.33 21.11
CA GLU A 142 -2.17 2.29 21.77
C GLU A 142 -2.19 1.00 20.92
N LEU A 143 -1.02 0.39 20.74
CA LEU A 143 -0.90 -0.92 20.11
C LEU A 143 -1.42 -1.99 21.08
N ALA A 144 -2.72 -2.27 20.97
CA ALA A 144 -3.42 -3.20 21.83
C ALA A 144 -4.57 -3.87 21.07
N CYS A 145 -5.01 -5.02 21.56
CA CYS A 145 -6.22 -5.65 21.06
C CYS A 145 -7.45 -4.81 21.47
N ALA A 146 -8.27 -4.46 20.51
CA ALA A 146 -9.60 -3.90 20.74
C ALA A 146 -10.64 -5.01 20.61
N SER A 147 -11.68 -4.94 21.44
CA SER A 147 -12.86 -5.80 21.31
C SER A 147 -13.87 -5.14 20.39
N ASP A 148 -14.40 -5.91 19.44
CA ASP A 148 -15.58 -5.52 18.69
C ASP A 148 -16.82 -5.73 19.59
N ASN A 149 -17.58 -4.65 19.83
CA ASN A 149 -18.77 -4.65 20.68
C ASN A 149 -19.87 -5.58 20.17
N THR A 150 -19.80 -6.05 18.91
CA THR A 150 -20.85 -6.86 18.29
C THR A 150 -20.67 -8.36 18.50
N ASN A 151 -19.43 -8.87 18.57
CA ASN A 151 -19.16 -10.31 18.53
C ASN A 151 -18.06 -10.80 19.48
N GLY A 152 -17.49 -9.92 20.32
CA GLY A 152 -16.39 -10.28 21.23
C GLY A 152 -15.07 -10.61 20.52
N ALA A 153 -15.00 -10.40 19.20
CA ALA A 153 -13.79 -10.54 18.41
C ALA A 153 -12.73 -9.55 18.88
N GLN A 154 -11.51 -10.02 19.11
CA GLN A 154 -10.37 -9.19 19.44
C GLN A 154 -9.52 -8.95 18.20
N TRP A 155 -9.12 -7.71 17.94
CA TRP A 155 -8.26 -7.38 16.80
C TRP A 155 -7.20 -6.37 17.20
N LEU A 156 -6.02 -6.44 16.59
CA LEU A 156 -4.89 -5.59 16.93
C LEU A 156 -5.05 -4.19 16.30
N ARG A 157 -5.16 -3.14 17.14
CA ARG A 157 -5.17 -1.75 16.68
C ARG A 157 -3.79 -1.33 16.19
N ASN A 158 -3.55 -1.53 14.90
CA ASN A 158 -2.27 -1.29 14.24
C ASN A 158 -2.40 -0.29 13.09
N TRP A 159 -2.84 0.94 13.37
CA TRP A 159 -3.00 1.99 12.38
C TRP A 159 -2.45 3.33 12.87
N ALA A 160 -2.08 4.21 11.95
CA ALA A 160 -1.61 5.56 12.24
C ALA A 160 -2.08 6.55 11.17
N LEU A 161 -2.27 7.81 11.58
CA LEU A 161 -2.67 8.92 10.73
C LEU A 161 -1.53 9.91 10.58
N ILE A 162 -1.24 10.27 9.33
CA ILE A 162 -0.22 11.24 8.95
C ILE A 162 -0.93 12.45 8.36
N GLU A 163 -0.88 13.59 9.05
CA GLU A 163 -1.41 14.85 8.53
C GLU A 163 -0.54 15.35 7.38
N LEU A 164 -1.17 15.57 6.22
CA LEU A 164 -0.48 15.98 5.01
C LEU A 164 -0.11 17.45 5.05
N LEU A 165 1.09 17.77 4.57
CA LEU A 165 1.54 19.14 4.44
C LEU A 165 1.02 19.78 3.15
N PRO A 166 0.39 20.96 3.23
CA PRO A 166 0.07 21.74 2.03
C PRO A 166 1.33 21.99 1.19
N ASN A 167 1.19 21.99 -0.14
CA ASN A 167 2.28 22.26 -1.09
C ASN A 167 3.44 21.23 -1.09
N ARG A 168 3.26 20.06 -0.46
CA ARG A 168 4.22 18.93 -0.51
C ARG A 168 3.70 17.77 -1.37
N HIS A 169 2.69 18.04 -2.19
CA HIS A 169 2.00 17.08 -3.07
C HIS A 169 1.95 17.62 -4.50
N GLN A 170 1.74 16.73 -5.48
CA GLN A 170 1.65 17.17 -6.89
C GLN A 170 0.32 17.89 -7.14
N ALA A 171 -0.77 17.38 -6.57
CA ALA A 171 -2.06 18.02 -6.52
C ALA A 171 -2.27 18.77 -5.20
N GLN A 172 -3.18 19.74 -5.21
CA GLN A 172 -3.69 20.34 -3.99
C GLN A 172 -4.42 19.29 -3.14
N LEU A 173 -4.39 19.45 -1.82
CA LEU A 173 -4.98 18.48 -0.89
C LEU A 173 -6.47 18.23 -1.16
N SER A 174 -7.24 19.28 -1.48
CA SER A 174 -8.67 19.20 -1.84
C SER A 174 -8.95 18.44 -3.14
N ALA A 175 -7.94 18.26 -4.00
CA ALA A 175 -8.03 17.55 -5.26
C ALA A 175 -7.39 16.15 -5.21
N LEU A 176 -6.84 15.75 -4.06
CA LEU A 176 -6.33 14.40 -3.88
C LEU A 176 -7.47 13.39 -4.02
N LYS A 177 -7.15 12.27 -4.67
CA LYS A 177 -8.04 11.13 -4.82
C LYS A 177 -7.24 9.87 -4.60
N ASN A 178 -7.89 8.87 -4.02
CA ASN A 178 -7.29 7.56 -3.85
C ASN A 178 -7.04 6.88 -5.21
N LYS A 179 -5.76 6.61 -5.51
CA LYS A 179 -5.35 5.93 -6.74
C LYS A 179 -4.06 5.14 -6.55
N VAL A 180 -3.99 3.95 -7.12
CA VAL A 180 -2.78 3.13 -7.22
C VAL A 180 -2.24 3.12 -8.65
N PHE A 181 -0.99 2.75 -8.83
CA PHE A 181 -0.47 2.46 -10.18
C PHE A 181 -1.13 1.19 -10.73
N ALA A 182 -1.40 1.17 -12.03
CA ALA A 182 -1.91 -0.03 -12.70
C ALA A 182 -0.77 -0.91 -13.28
N GLY A 183 0.44 -0.35 -13.41
CA GLY A 183 1.54 -0.99 -14.13
C GLY A 183 1.35 -0.96 -15.65
N SER A 184 2.18 -1.72 -16.38
CA SER A 184 2.05 -1.82 -17.84
C SER A 184 0.97 -2.83 -18.23
N LEU A 185 0.27 -2.59 -19.33
CA LEU A 185 -0.77 -3.49 -19.85
C LEU A 185 -0.29 -4.94 -19.96
N LEU A 186 0.90 -5.16 -20.51
CA LEU A 186 1.48 -6.50 -20.65
C LEU A 186 1.70 -7.17 -19.28
N SER A 187 2.14 -6.40 -18.27
CA SER A 187 2.31 -6.92 -16.91
C SER A 187 0.96 -7.36 -16.33
N VAL A 188 -0.07 -6.51 -16.43
CA VAL A 188 -1.41 -6.83 -15.91
C VAL A 188 -1.99 -8.08 -16.57
N LEU A 189 -1.91 -8.15 -17.91
CA LEU A 189 -2.42 -9.29 -18.67
C LEU A 189 -1.67 -10.59 -18.35
N ASN A 190 -0.35 -10.52 -18.15
CA ASN A 190 0.44 -11.69 -17.76
C ASN A 190 0.07 -12.17 -16.36
N THR A 191 -0.02 -11.26 -15.37
CA THR A 191 -0.47 -11.63 -14.02
C THR A 191 -1.88 -12.24 -14.06
N TRP A 192 -2.78 -11.69 -14.88
CA TRP A 192 -4.17 -12.15 -14.98
C TRP A 192 -4.28 -13.55 -15.58
N ARG A 193 -3.57 -13.80 -16.69
CA ARG A 193 -3.56 -15.13 -17.34
C ARG A 193 -3.06 -16.24 -16.41
N ASN A 194 -2.23 -15.88 -15.46
CA ASN A 194 -1.68 -16.80 -14.47
C ASN A 194 -2.56 -16.94 -13.22
N ALA A 195 -3.67 -16.21 -13.10
CA ALA A 195 -4.55 -16.29 -11.95
C ALA A 195 -5.55 -17.47 -12.05
N LYS A 196 -5.97 -18.01 -10.91
CA LYS A 196 -7.00 -19.03 -10.69
C LYS A 196 -8.38 -18.37 -10.55
N VAL A 197 -8.69 -17.42 -11.43
CA VAL A 197 -9.92 -16.62 -11.35
C VAL A 197 -10.84 -17.03 -12.49
N SER A 198 -12.16 -17.00 -12.26
CA SER A 198 -13.14 -17.33 -13.29
C SER A 198 -12.94 -16.46 -14.53
N SER A 199 -13.05 -17.07 -15.71
CA SER A 199 -12.90 -16.39 -17.00
C SER A 199 -14.01 -15.35 -17.27
N SER A 200 -15.03 -15.28 -16.42
CA SER A 200 -16.15 -14.34 -16.52
C SER A 200 -15.81 -12.94 -15.99
N ALA A 201 -14.75 -12.79 -15.19
CA ALA A 201 -14.37 -11.50 -14.63
C ALA A 201 -13.88 -10.55 -15.76
N THR A 202 -14.66 -9.50 -16.02
CA THR A 202 -14.36 -8.44 -17.01
C THR A 202 -13.20 -7.51 -16.59
N TRP A 203 -12.49 -7.87 -15.52
CA TRP A 203 -11.55 -7.01 -14.81
C TRP A 203 -10.36 -6.50 -15.65
N PRO A 204 -9.73 -7.33 -16.53
CA PRO A 204 -8.61 -6.84 -17.33
C PRO A 204 -9.02 -5.63 -18.17
N ALA A 205 -10.20 -5.67 -18.80
CA ALA A 205 -10.66 -4.63 -19.73
C ALA A 205 -10.84 -3.26 -19.06
N LEU A 206 -11.18 -3.23 -17.76
CA LEU A 206 -11.34 -1.99 -16.98
C LEU A 206 -9.98 -1.35 -16.61
N LEU A 207 -8.95 -2.17 -16.41
CA LEU A 207 -7.58 -1.73 -16.09
C LEU A 207 -6.75 -1.38 -17.33
N VAL A 208 -7.05 -2.00 -18.49
CA VAL A 208 -6.32 -1.90 -19.75
C VAL A 208 -6.17 -0.47 -20.31
N LYS A 209 -6.98 0.50 -19.86
CA LYS A 209 -7.03 1.85 -20.45
C LYS A 209 -6.35 2.96 -19.63
N ARG A 210 -5.74 2.69 -18.47
CA ARG A 210 -5.28 3.75 -17.55
C ARG A 210 -3.95 3.44 -16.88
N ASP A 211 -3.09 4.45 -16.72
CA ASP A 211 -1.82 4.37 -15.98
C ASP A 211 -2.01 4.20 -14.44
N ALA A 212 -3.24 4.40 -13.97
CA ALA A 212 -3.62 4.34 -12.56
C ALA A 212 -5.05 3.79 -12.39
N ILE A 213 -5.25 3.08 -11.29
CA ILE A 213 -6.56 2.60 -10.84
C ILE A 213 -7.11 3.64 -9.86
N TRP A 214 -8.24 4.25 -10.20
CA TRP A 214 -8.94 5.19 -9.34
C TRP A 214 -9.89 4.41 -8.43
N LEU A 215 -9.75 4.61 -7.13
CA LEU A 215 -10.54 3.91 -6.13
C LEU A 215 -11.91 4.59 -5.98
N GLU A 216 -12.90 3.79 -5.62
CA GLU A 216 -14.21 4.28 -5.22
C GLU A 216 -14.15 4.92 -3.83
N LYS A 217 -15.13 5.78 -3.53
CA LYS A 217 -15.28 6.43 -2.21
C LYS A 217 -15.96 5.53 -1.17
N THR A 218 -16.35 4.32 -1.58
CA THR A 218 -16.95 3.30 -0.73
C THR A 218 -15.92 2.22 -0.41
N VAL A 219 -16.02 1.66 0.79
CA VAL A 219 -15.25 0.48 1.21
C VAL A 219 -16.06 -0.78 0.95
N VAL A 220 -15.38 -1.93 0.92
CA VAL A 220 -16.08 -3.21 0.95
C VAL A 220 -16.62 -3.43 2.37
N PRO A 221 -17.93 -3.66 2.54
CA PRO A 221 -18.51 -3.99 3.83
C PRO A 221 -17.91 -5.27 4.43
N MET A 222 -17.77 -5.30 5.75
CA MET A 222 -17.30 -6.46 6.50
C MET A 222 -18.07 -7.72 6.19
N GLU A 223 -19.39 -7.62 6.02
CA GLU A 223 -20.26 -8.74 5.66
C GLU A 223 -19.86 -9.34 4.31
N GLU A 224 -19.59 -8.51 3.30
CA GLU A 224 -19.15 -8.96 1.97
C GLU A 224 -17.75 -9.59 1.99
N LEU A 225 -16.88 -9.23 2.93
CA LEU A 225 -15.54 -9.84 3.06
C LEU A 225 -15.63 -11.31 3.49
N PHE A 226 -16.57 -11.64 4.37
CA PHE A 226 -16.72 -13.00 4.94
C PHE A 226 -17.89 -13.78 4.34
N THR A 227 -18.79 -13.12 3.63
CA THR A 227 -19.91 -13.70 2.89
C THR A 227 -19.96 -13.04 1.51
N PRO A 228 -18.99 -13.35 0.63
CA PRO A 228 -18.92 -12.76 -0.69
C PRO A 228 -20.15 -13.15 -1.54
N PRO A 229 -20.56 -12.28 -2.48
CA PRO A 229 -21.69 -12.53 -3.38
C PRO A 229 -21.63 -13.87 -4.13
N ASP A 230 -22.79 -14.38 -4.57
CA ASP A 230 -22.96 -15.70 -5.20
C ASP A 230 -22.20 -15.87 -6.53
N ASP A 231 -21.80 -14.77 -7.17
CA ASP A 231 -20.99 -14.73 -8.39
C ASP A 231 -19.48 -14.68 -8.13
N ALA A 232 -19.03 -14.95 -6.89
CA ALA A 232 -17.63 -15.10 -6.53
C ALA A 232 -16.92 -16.18 -7.38
N ASP A 233 -15.65 -15.94 -7.69
CA ASP A 233 -14.90 -16.57 -8.78
C ASP A 233 -14.64 -18.09 -8.65
N ASP A 234 -14.96 -18.71 -7.51
CA ASP A 234 -14.77 -20.14 -7.26
C ASP A 234 -16.10 -20.82 -6.88
N PRO A 235 -16.57 -21.80 -7.69
CA PRO A 235 -17.84 -22.49 -7.47
C PRO A 235 -17.82 -23.45 -6.28
N ASP A 236 -16.64 -23.87 -5.79
CA ASP A 236 -16.49 -24.81 -4.68
C ASP A 236 -16.27 -24.09 -3.33
N GLU A 237 -15.55 -22.95 -3.32
CA GLU A 237 -15.33 -22.10 -2.14
C GLU A 237 -15.44 -20.61 -2.49
N LYS A 238 -16.56 -19.97 -2.17
CA LYS A 238 -16.73 -18.52 -2.42
C LYS A 238 -15.63 -17.74 -1.70
N ALA A 239 -14.89 -16.93 -2.45
CA ALA A 239 -13.83 -16.06 -1.93
C ALA A 239 -13.87 -14.70 -2.65
N LEU A 240 -13.54 -13.63 -1.94
CA LEU A 240 -13.47 -12.31 -2.54
C LEU A 240 -12.17 -12.18 -3.35
N PHE A 241 -12.27 -11.89 -4.65
CA PHE A 241 -11.09 -11.58 -5.47
C PHE A 241 -10.53 -10.20 -5.10
N VAL A 242 -9.24 -10.16 -4.79
CA VAL A 242 -8.58 -8.94 -4.32
C VAL A 242 -7.29 -8.65 -5.05
N ILE A 243 -6.94 -7.37 -5.10
CA ILE A 243 -5.74 -6.86 -5.75
C ILE A 243 -4.98 -5.94 -4.80
N LYS A 244 -3.65 -5.95 -4.92
CA LYS A 244 -2.82 -4.85 -4.41
C LYS A 244 -1.81 -4.42 -5.45
N TYR A 245 -1.27 -3.21 -5.28
CA TYR A 245 -0.12 -2.73 -6.04
C TYR A 245 1.05 -2.48 -5.09
N ASP A 246 2.20 -3.09 -5.39
CA ASP A 246 3.49 -2.72 -4.82
C ASP A 246 4.45 -2.27 -5.93
N LYS A 247 5.45 -1.45 -5.57
CA LYS A 247 6.50 -0.99 -6.48
C LYS A 247 7.43 -2.12 -6.92
N LEU A 248 7.72 -3.10 -6.07
CA LEU A 248 8.62 -4.20 -6.39
C LEU A 248 7.90 -5.27 -7.21
N ASP A 249 6.75 -5.72 -6.72
CA ASP A 249 6.03 -6.86 -7.32
C ASP A 249 4.99 -6.44 -8.37
N GLY A 250 4.66 -5.16 -8.47
CA GLY A 250 3.60 -4.65 -9.33
C GLY A 250 2.21 -5.02 -8.80
N LEU A 251 1.28 -5.31 -9.70
CA LEU A 251 -0.03 -5.83 -9.31
C LEU A 251 0.08 -7.30 -8.91
N THR A 252 -0.41 -7.63 -7.72
CA THR A 252 -0.59 -9.01 -7.26
C THR A 252 -2.07 -9.27 -7.00
N PHE A 253 -2.47 -10.52 -7.19
CA PHE A 253 -3.85 -10.97 -7.11
C PHE A 253 -4.01 -12.02 -6.03
N GLY A 254 -5.08 -11.90 -5.25
CA GLY A 254 -5.35 -12.72 -4.09
C GLY A 254 -6.81 -13.13 -3.98
N LEU A 255 -7.06 -14.08 -3.09
CA LEU A 255 -8.38 -14.55 -2.70
C LEU A 255 -8.51 -14.33 -1.20
N GLY A 256 -9.46 -13.49 -0.81
CA GLY A 256 -9.82 -13.23 0.58
C GLY A 256 -10.62 -14.40 1.13
N ASN A 257 -10.11 -14.99 2.20
CA ASN A 257 -10.74 -16.10 2.91
C ASN A 257 -12.02 -15.63 3.62
N THR A 258 -13.06 -16.45 3.56
CA THR A 258 -14.34 -16.23 4.26
C THR A 258 -14.27 -16.62 5.73
N LEU A 259 -13.26 -17.40 6.12
CA LEU A 259 -12.99 -17.72 7.52
C LEU A 259 -12.11 -16.66 8.18
N LYS A 260 -12.53 -16.25 9.37
CA LYS A 260 -11.74 -15.41 10.27
C LYS A 260 -10.46 -16.14 10.67
N SER A 261 -9.32 -15.48 10.57
CA SER A 261 -8.04 -16.02 11.00
C SER A 261 -7.63 -15.44 12.35
N ILE A 262 -7.15 -16.30 13.25
CA ILE A 262 -6.63 -15.90 14.56
C ILE A 262 -5.11 -15.94 14.49
N VAL A 263 -4.48 -14.77 14.62
CA VAL A 263 -3.04 -14.57 14.55
C VAL A 263 -2.50 -14.32 15.95
N ARG A 264 -1.48 -15.08 16.35
CA ARG A 264 -0.73 -14.84 17.59
C ARG A 264 0.54 -14.06 17.25
N TYR A 265 0.62 -12.84 17.77
CA TYR A 265 1.81 -12.01 17.70
C TYR A 265 2.63 -12.21 18.97
N THR A 266 3.85 -12.69 18.85
CA THR A 266 4.75 -12.94 20.00
C THR A 266 5.88 -11.92 20.03
N GLY A 267 6.12 -11.31 21.19
CA GLY A 267 7.31 -10.49 21.43
C GLY A 267 7.22 -9.03 21.01
N ILE A 268 6.08 -8.57 20.47
CA ILE A 268 5.88 -7.16 20.10
C ILE A 268 5.92 -6.29 21.34
N GLY A 269 6.96 -5.46 21.48
CA GLY A 269 7.18 -4.65 22.68
C GLY A 269 7.20 -5.47 23.97
N GLY A 270 7.65 -6.74 23.90
CA GLY A 270 7.66 -7.67 25.03
C GLY A 270 6.30 -8.23 25.45
N ARG A 271 5.25 -8.07 24.62
CA ARG A 271 3.90 -8.60 24.88
C ARG A 271 3.49 -9.64 23.83
N GLU A 272 2.47 -10.42 24.18
CA GLU A 272 1.77 -11.29 23.24
C GLU A 272 0.40 -10.72 22.93
N PHE A 273 0.00 -10.79 21.66
CA PHE A 273 -1.33 -10.39 21.22
C PHE A 273 -1.99 -11.53 20.44
N ILE A 274 -3.30 -11.64 20.56
CA ILE A 274 -4.12 -12.54 19.75
C ILE A 274 -5.11 -11.64 18.99
N SER A 275 -5.09 -11.72 17.67
CA SER A 275 -5.86 -10.84 16.79
C SER A 275 -6.63 -11.65 15.75
N GLU A 276 -7.90 -11.32 15.58
CA GLU A 276 -8.67 -11.65 14.40
C GLU A 276 -8.19 -10.78 13.24
N GLU A 277 -7.80 -11.40 12.14
CA GLU A 277 -7.38 -10.73 10.92
C GLU A 277 -8.04 -11.37 9.69
N TRP A 278 -8.16 -10.58 8.62
CA TRP A 278 -8.63 -11.08 7.35
C TRP A 278 -7.47 -11.73 6.59
N CYS A 279 -7.64 -13.01 6.26
CA CYS A 279 -6.63 -13.81 5.60
C CYS A 279 -6.81 -13.75 4.09
N ILE A 280 -5.71 -13.56 3.37
CA ILE A 280 -5.66 -13.50 1.92
C ILE A 280 -4.58 -14.45 1.44
N THR A 281 -4.92 -15.28 0.47
CA THR A 281 -3.99 -16.18 -0.21
C THR A 281 -3.75 -15.72 -1.64
N SER A 282 -2.69 -16.22 -2.28
CA SER A 282 -2.41 -15.88 -3.68
C SER A 282 -3.42 -16.52 -4.62
N ALA A 283 -3.93 -15.73 -5.57
CA ALA A 283 -4.75 -16.22 -6.65
C ALA A 283 -3.92 -16.85 -7.79
N THR A 284 -2.59 -16.94 -7.69
CA THR A 284 -1.76 -17.43 -8.79
C THR A 284 -1.83 -18.96 -8.95
N ARG A 285 -1.90 -19.44 -10.20
CA ARG A 285 -1.90 -20.87 -10.54
C ARG A 285 -0.63 -21.54 -10.03
N ALA A 286 -0.82 -22.71 -9.43
CA ALA A 286 0.24 -23.51 -8.83
C ALA A 286 1.00 -24.25 -9.93
N ASN A 287 1.82 -23.52 -10.67
CA ASN A 287 2.80 -24.11 -11.57
C ASN A 287 4.12 -24.06 -10.79
N GLU A 288 4.27 -25.05 -9.92
CA GLU A 288 5.43 -25.35 -9.07
C GLU A 288 5.71 -24.41 -7.88
N HIS A 289 5.34 -23.14 -7.88
CA HIS A 289 5.47 -22.25 -6.71
C HIS A 289 4.33 -21.22 -6.69
N GLN A 290 3.43 -21.26 -5.71
CA GLN A 290 2.47 -20.17 -5.53
C GLN A 290 3.24 -18.89 -5.19
N MET A 291 3.27 -17.92 -6.10
CA MET A 291 3.81 -16.59 -5.81
C MET A 291 3.03 -16.00 -4.63
N ALA A 292 3.73 -15.47 -3.63
CA ALA A 292 3.08 -14.84 -2.50
C ALA A 292 2.16 -13.69 -2.93
N PHE A 293 1.02 -13.52 -2.26
CA PHE A 293 0.21 -12.31 -2.47
C PHE A 293 1.02 -11.08 -2.03
N SER A 294 1.70 -11.16 -0.89
CA SER A 294 2.54 -10.11 -0.33
C SER A 294 3.95 -10.56 0.04
N SER A 295 4.84 -9.57 0.16
CA SER A 295 6.24 -9.71 0.52
C SER A 295 6.56 -8.88 1.77
N GLU A 296 7.73 -9.10 2.37
CA GLU A 296 8.22 -8.25 3.45
C GLU A 296 8.32 -6.78 2.98
N GLY A 297 7.85 -5.86 3.82
CA GLY A 297 7.81 -4.43 3.49
C GLY A 297 6.53 -3.95 2.78
N ASP A 298 5.55 -4.83 2.57
CA ASP A 298 4.22 -4.49 2.03
C ASP A 298 3.25 -3.91 3.08
N SER A 299 3.65 -3.84 4.36
CA SER A 299 2.81 -3.27 5.42
C SER A 299 2.32 -1.87 5.06
N GLY A 300 1.05 -1.60 5.37
CA GLY A 300 0.37 -0.36 5.03
C GLY A 300 -0.21 -0.31 3.62
N LEU A 301 0.04 -1.27 2.73
CA LEU A 301 -0.57 -1.28 1.38
C LEU A 301 -2.10 -1.46 1.45
N CYS A 302 -2.81 -0.73 0.58
CA CYS A 302 -4.25 -0.91 0.39
C CYS A 302 -4.54 -2.15 -0.48
N ILE A 303 -5.60 -2.85 -0.11
CA ILE A 303 -6.14 -4.03 -0.81
C ILE A 303 -7.50 -3.64 -1.36
N LEU A 304 -7.73 -3.92 -2.65
CA LEU A 304 -8.93 -3.51 -3.38
C LEU A 304 -9.68 -4.75 -3.87
N ASP A 305 -10.99 -4.64 -4.04
CA ASP A 305 -11.78 -5.66 -4.74
C ASP A 305 -11.81 -5.43 -6.26
N ALA A 306 -12.53 -6.31 -6.95
CA ALA A 306 -12.90 -6.17 -8.36
C ALA A 306 -13.93 -5.06 -8.65
N GLU A 307 -14.15 -4.11 -7.75
CA GLU A 307 -14.93 -2.90 -8.03
C GLU A 307 -14.13 -1.62 -7.75
N ARG A 308 -12.87 -1.75 -7.33
CA ARG A 308 -11.96 -0.66 -6.92
C ARG A 308 -12.37 -0.04 -5.58
N ARG A 309 -13.21 -0.73 -4.80
CA ARG A 309 -13.51 -0.41 -3.39
C ARG A 309 -12.35 -0.91 -2.53
N VAL A 310 -12.06 -0.20 -1.44
CA VAL A 310 -10.98 -0.59 -0.53
C VAL A 310 -11.50 -1.62 0.46
N ALA A 311 -10.87 -2.79 0.50
CA ALA A 311 -11.25 -3.91 1.35
C ALA A 311 -10.44 -3.95 2.65
N GLY A 312 -9.12 -3.75 2.57
CA GLY A 312 -8.25 -3.83 3.73
C GLY A 312 -6.96 -3.02 3.63
N ILE A 313 -6.28 -2.86 4.76
CA ILE A 313 -4.88 -2.43 4.85
C ILE A 313 -4.03 -3.63 5.29
N LEU A 314 -3.00 -3.95 4.52
CA LEU A 314 -2.10 -5.06 4.78
C LEU A 314 -1.28 -4.81 6.05
N THR A 315 -1.29 -5.75 6.99
CA THR A 315 -0.58 -5.61 8.27
C THR A 315 0.59 -6.56 8.42
N ALA A 316 0.45 -7.80 7.95
CA ALA A 316 1.45 -8.84 8.15
C ALA A 316 1.36 -9.92 7.06
N GLY A 317 2.36 -10.80 7.05
CA GLY A 317 2.34 -12.04 6.28
C GLY A 317 2.99 -13.15 7.08
N CYS A 318 2.60 -14.39 6.79
CA CYS A 318 3.22 -15.59 7.32
C CYS A 318 3.57 -16.52 6.16
N GLY A 319 4.81 -16.99 6.13
CA GLY A 319 5.32 -17.82 5.06
C GLY A 319 6.65 -18.43 5.45
N ILE A 320 6.84 -19.73 5.18
CA ILE A 320 8.07 -20.43 5.57
C ILE A 320 9.13 -20.32 4.47
N ASN A 321 8.73 -20.27 3.18
CA ASN A 321 9.67 -20.33 2.05
C ASN A 321 9.20 -19.54 0.80
N GLY A 322 8.32 -18.55 0.94
CA GLY A 322 7.73 -17.85 -0.21
C GLY A 322 6.72 -18.69 -1.02
N ILE A 323 6.45 -19.91 -0.56
CA ILE A 323 5.46 -20.86 -1.09
C ILE A 323 4.40 -21.01 0.00
N ASN A 324 3.11 -20.93 -0.37
CA ASN A 324 1.97 -20.98 0.55
C ASN A 324 1.95 -19.84 1.59
N ASN A 325 2.32 -18.63 1.16
CA ASN A 325 2.25 -17.46 2.03
C ASN A 325 0.80 -17.04 2.26
N VAL A 326 0.48 -16.76 3.52
CA VAL A 326 -0.77 -16.14 3.94
C VAL A 326 -0.48 -14.67 4.25
N THR A 327 -1.28 -13.79 3.69
CA THR A 327 -1.26 -12.36 4.01
C THR A 327 -2.39 -12.05 4.98
N TYR A 328 -2.12 -11.18 5.93
CA TYR A 328 -3.12 -10.67 6.86
C TYR A 328 -3.37 -9.19 6.64
N ALA A 329 -4.64 -8.81 6.70
CA ALA A 329 -5.08 -7.44 6.54
C ALA A 329 -6.14 -7.07 7.56
N GLN A 330 -6.20 -5.77 7.86
CA GLN A 330 -7.24 -5.17 8.68
C GLN A 330 -8.31 -4.59 7.75
N PRO A 331 -9.58 -5.03 7.87
CA PRO A 331 -10.67 -4.48 7.08
C PRO A 331 -10.84 -2.97 7.24
N VAL A 332 -11.00 -2.24 6.13
CA VAL A 332 -11.03 -0.77 6.18
C VAL A 332 -12.31 -0.25 6.84
N GLU A 333 -13.46 -0.89 6.64
CA GLU A 333 -14.70 -0.49 7.33
C GLU A 333 -14.51 -0.46 8.86
N ARG A 334 -13.90 -1.52 9.42
CA ARG A 334 -13.55 -1.61 10.84
C ARG A 334 -12.56 -0.52 11.25
N LEU A 335 -11.49 -0.30 10.47
CA LEU A 335 -10.51 0.75 10.75
C LEU A 335 -11.15 2.15 10.77
N LEU A 336 -12.03 2.47 9.82
CA LEU A 336 -12.72 3.76 9.78
C LEU A 336 -13.65 3.94 10.99
N ALA A 337 -14.35 2.88 11.43
CA ALA A 337 -15.15 2.91 12.64
C ALA A 337 -14.29 3.17 13.89
N ASP A 338 -13.13 2.51 14.00
CA ASP A 338 -12.21 2.71 15.11
C ASP A 338 -11.58 4.12 15.11
N ILE A 339 -11.20 4.65 13.94
CA ILE A 339 -10.72 6.03 13.79
C ILE A 339 -11.76 7.04 14.30
N ARG A 340 -13.05 6.83 13.96
CA ARG A 340 -14.15 7.65 14.48
C ARG A 340 -14.31 7.54 15.99
N ALA A 341 -14.18 6.34 16.56
CA ALA A 341 -14.23 6.13 18.00
C ALA A 341 -13.11 6.87 18.75
N HIS A 342 -12.00 7.20 18.09
CA HIS A 342 -10.90 7.99 18.65
C HIS A 342 -11.00 9.50 18.37
N GLY A 343 -12.17 9.97 17.92
CA GLY A 343 -12.51 11.39 17.78
C GLY A 343 -12.21 12.01 16.42
N TYR A 344 -11.94 11.20 15.40
CA TYR A 344 -11.70 11.67 14.04
C TYR A 344 -12.86 11.27 13.13
N ASP A 345 -13.69 12.23 12.78
CA ASP A 345 -14.71 12.02 11.77
C ASP A 345 -14.10 12.08 10.36
N VAL A 346 -14.35 11.05 9.57
CA VAL A 346 -13.54 10.66 8.40
C VAL A 346 -14.35 10.21 7.20
N GLU A 347 -13.86 10.58 6.01
CA GLU A 347 -14.40 10.19 4.71
C GLU A 347 -13.28 9.87 3.71
N LEU A 348 -13.55 8.99 2.73
CA LEU A 348 -12.60 8.69 1.65
C LEU A 348 -12.55 9.81 0.60
N VAL A 349 -11.33 10.18 0.18
CA VAL A 349 -11.09 11.25 -0.80
C VAL A 349 -11.17 10.81 -2.25
#